data_AF-A0A6A5WQM2-F1
#
_entry.id   AF-A0A6A5WQM2-F1
#
_cell.length_a   1.000
_cell.length_b   1.000
_cell.length_c   1.000
_cell.angle_alpha   90.00
_cell.angle_beta   90.00
_cell.angle_gamma   90.00
#
_symmetry.space_group_name_H-M   'P 1'
#
loop_
_entity.id
_entity.type
_entity.pdbx_description
1 polymer ?
#
loop_
_entity_poly.entity_id
_entity_poly.type
_entity_poly.pdbx_seq_one_letter_code
_entity_poly.pdbx_strand_id
1 'polypeptide(L)'
;MPQLDDNTQQYLRDAEQGIKQRTAHFWDSFTNFALRDNVLEVAVGLILAASFTACANSLVTDIILPIISLLPFLSRNLDEKFAIFKPGPNYNSTISTGYNTKDQALADGAVVFAYGNFFDKVMRFFIIAVVLWTVATVYSRVSDDNIVKRQVKCKFCRKY
;
A
#
# COMPACT_ATOMS: atom_id res chain seq x y z
N MET A 1 11.13 51.93 -21.57
CA MET A 1 11.33 50.96 -20.47
C MET A 1 12.54 51.44 -19.69
N PRO A 2 12.49 51.56 -18.35
CA PRO A 2 13.65 52.00 -17.57
C PRO A 2 14.77 50.96 -17.70
N GLN A 3 15.95 51.41 -18.13
CA GLN A 3 17.15 50.58 -18.20
C GLN A 3 17.60 50.28 -16.76
N LEU A 4 17.73 49.00 -16.40
CA LEU A 4 18.35 48.62 -15.13
C LEU A 4 19.84 48.97 -15.18
N ASP A 5 20.37 49.54 -14.09
CA ASP A 5 21.81 49.82 -13.93
C ASP A 5 22.63 48.51 -14.08
N ASP A 6 23.75 48.57 -14.79
CA ASP A 6 24.57 47.41 -15.17
C ASP A 6 25.02 46.60 -13.93
N ASN A 7 25.24 47.29 -12.81
CA ASN A 7 25.55 46.66 -11.52
C ASN A 7 24.43 45.71 -11.07
N THR A 8 23.17 46.11 -11.24
CA THR A 8 22.00 45.31 -10.84
C THR A 8 21.87 44.04 -11.68
N GLN A 9 22.19 44.11 -12.99
CA GLN A 9 22.22 42.92 -13.84
C GLN A 9 23.28 41.90 -13.40
N GLN A 10 24.44 42.37 -12.94
CA GLN A 10 25.51 41.50 -12.46
C GLN A 10 25.10 40.74 -11.19
N TYR A 11 24.49 41.41 -10.21
CA TYR A 11 24.00 40.77 -8.99
C TYR A 11 22.93 39.70 -9.25
N LEU A 12 22.04 39.94 -10.22
CA LEU A 12 21.00 38.98 -10.58
C LEU A 12 21.61 37.73 -11.23
N ARG A 13 22.64 37.87 -12.08
CA ARG A 13 23.34 36.72 -12.68
C ARG A 13 24.12 35.92 -11.65
N ASP A 14 24.78 36.57 -10.70
CA ASP A 14 25.53 35.90 -9.64
C ASP A 14 24.60 35.14 -8.68
N ALA A 15 23.43 35.72 -8.35
CA ALA A 15 22.39 35.04 -7.58
C ALA A 15 21.82 33.82 -8.34
N GLU A 16 21.57 33.95 -9.65
CA GLU A 16 21.09 32.84 -10.48
C GLU A 16 22.13 31.71 -10.57
N GLN A 17 23.42 32.05 -10.73
CA GLN A 17 24.52 31.08 -10.76
C GLN A 17 24.69 30.36 -9.41
N GLY A 18 24.62 31.09 -8.30
CA GLY A 18 24.68 30.50 -6.95
C GLY A 18 23.52 29.52 -6.67
N ILE A 19 22.32 29.82 -7.17
CA ILE A 19 21.16 28.91 -7.07
C ILE A 19 21.35 27.68 -7.96
N LYS A 20 21.86 27.83 -9.19
CA LYS A 20 22.17 26.71 -10.11
C LYS A 20 23.22 25.77 -9.55
N GLN A 21 24.32 26.31 -8.99
CA GLN A 21 25.39 25.48 -8.43
C GLN A 21 24.93 24.71 -7.19
N ARG A 22 24.14 25.34 -6.30
CA ARG A 22 23.57 24.66 -5.13
C ARG A 22 22.57 23.58 -5.51
N THR A 23 21.70 23.83 -6.48
CA THR A 23 20.73 22.83 -6.94
C THR A 23 21.42 21.68 -7.68
N ALA A 24 22.44 21.95 -8.49
CA ALA A 24 23.25 20.91 -9.13
C ALA A 24 24.00 20.04 -8.11
N HIS A 25 24.63 20.64 -7.10
CA HIS A 25 25.33 19.92 -6.04
C HIS A 25 24.37 19.06 -5.20
N PHE A 26 23.17 19.57 -4.92
CA PHE A 26 22.14 18.80 -4.21
C PHE A 26 21.67 17.59 -5.04
N TRP A 27 21.43 17.78 -6.34
CA TRP A 27 21.02 16.71 -7.24
C TRP A 27 22.08 15.61 -7.37
N ASP A 28 23.36 16.01 -7.47
CA ASP A 28 24.47 15.08 -7.55
C ASP A 28 24.65 14.31 -6.22
N SER A 29 24.52 15.01 -5.09
CA SER A 29 24.54 14.38 -3.75
C SER A 29 23.38 13.42 -3.53
N PHE A 30 22.18 13.77 -3.99
CA PHE A 30 20.99 12.91 -3.91
C PHE A 30 21.13 11.68 -4.80
N THR A 31 21.60 11.84 -6.03
CA THR A 31 21.83 10.74 -6.96
C THR A 31 22.87 9.76 -6.40
N ASN A 32 23.98 10.26 -5.86
CA ASN A 32 24.99 9.45 -5.17
C ASN A 32 24.47 8.75 -3.90
N PHE A 33 23.45 9.30 -3.24
CA PHE A 33 22.79 8.64 -2.11
C PHE A 33 21.79 7.57 -2.56
N ALA A 34 20.97 7.85 -3.58
CA ALA A 34 19.93 6.96 -4.10
C ALA A 34 20.51 5.74 -4.85
N LEU A 35 21.66 5.91 -5.53
CA LEU A 35 22.37 4.85 -6.23
C LEU A 35 23.16 3.91 -5.30
N ARG A 36 23.02 4.03 -3.98
CA ARG A 36 23.58 3.05 -3.06
C ARG A 36 22.80 1.74 -3.19
N ASP A 37 23.49 0.68 -3.60
CA ASP A 37 22.89 -0.64 -3.84
C ASP A 37 22.00 -1.14 -2.68
N ASN A 38 22.44 -0.96 -1.43
CA ASN A 38 21.67 -1.34 -0.24
C ASN A 38 20.34 -0.57 -0.09
N VAL A 39 20.27 0.68 -0.54
CA VAL A 39 19.04 1.49 -0.45
C VAL A 39 18.09 1.12 -1.60
N LEU A 40 18.64 0.93 -2.80
CA LEU A 40 17.88 0.58 -3.99
C LEU A 40 17.21 -0.79 -3.85
N GLU A 41 17.92 -1.81 -3.33
CA GLU A 41 17.36 -3.15 -3.12
C GLU A 41 16.17 -3.13 -2.15
N VAL A 42 16.31 -2.41 -1.03
CA VAL A 42 15.23 -2.24 -0.04
C VAL A 42 14.04 -1.49 -0.64
N ALA A 43 14.30 -0.42 -1.39
CA ALA A 43 13.25 0.38 -2.02
C ALA A 43 12.45 -0.44 -3.05
N VAL A 44 13.15 -1.19 -3.92
CA VAL A 44 12.51 -2.08 -4.90
C VAL A 44 11.70 -3.17 -4.21
N GLY A 45 12.23 -3.78 -3.14
CA GLY A 45 11.50 -4.75 -2.33
C GLY A 45 10.19 -4.21 -1.75
N LEU A 46 10.20 -2.98 -1.22
CA LEU A 46 9.01 -2.33 -0.67
C LEU A 46 7.96 -2.01 -1.75
N ILE A 47 8.39 -1.49 -2.90
CA ILE A 47 7.50 -1.14 -4.01
C ILE A 47 6.83 -2.41 -4.56
N LEU A 48 7.59 -3.49 -4.76
CA LEU A 48 7.04 -4.77 -5.20
C LEU A 48 6.06 -5.36 -4.18
N ALA A 49 6.39 -5.31 -2.89
CA ALA A 49 5.51 -5.79 -1.83
C ALA A 49 4.17 -5.00 -1.76
N ALA A 50 4.23 -3.68 -1.87
CA ALA A 50 3.06 -2.81 -1.88
C ALA A 50 2.16 -3.09 -3.10
N SER A 51 2.78 -3.21 -4.28
CA SER A 51 2.09 -3.46 -5.54
C SER A 51 1.43 -4.84 -5.57
N PHE A 52 2.14 -5.87 -5.10
CA PHE A 52 1.59 -7.23 -4.99
C PHE A 52 0.38 -7.28 -4.04
N THR A 53 0.49 -6.61 -2.89
CA THR A 53 -0.62 -6.53 -1.92
C THR A 53 -1.83 -5.81 -2.52
N ALA A 54 -1.61 -4.73 -3.29
CA ALA A 54 -2.67 -4.01 -3.99
C ALA A 54 -3.37 -4.89 -5.05
N CYS A 55 -2.61 -5.63 -5.86
CA CYS A 55 -3.17 -6.57 -6.84
C CYS A 55 -3.99 -7.69 -6.16
N ALA A 56 -3.46 -8.28 -5.09
CA ALA A 56 -4.19 -9.29 -4.34
C ALA A 56 -5.50 -8.72 -3.74
N ASN A 57 -5.45 -7.50 -3.21
CA ASN A 57 -6.63 -6.80 -2.69
C ASN A 57 -7.70 -6.54 -3.77
N SER A 58 -7.30 -6.12 -4.96
CA SER A 58 -8.23 -5.92 -6.09
C SER A 58 -8.84 -7.25 -6.55
N LEU A 59 -8.05 -8.32 -6.64
CA LEU A 59 -8.58 -9.65 -6.95
C LEU A 59 -9.67 -10.10 -5.95
N VAL A 60 -9.47 -9.83 -4.66
CA VAL A 60 -10.47 -10.14 -3.64
C VAL A 60 -11.70 -9.27 -3.80
N THR A 61 -11.51 -7.95 -3.87
CA THR A 61 -12.59 -6.97 -3.80
C THR A 61 -13.44 -6.98 -5.07
N ASP A 62 -12.80 -7.13 -6.22
CA ASP A 62 -13.41 -6.87 -7.52
C ASP A 62 -13.84 -8.15 -8.24
N ILE A 63 -13.24 -9.30 -7.90
CA ILE A 63 -13.56 -10.59 -8.54
C ILE A 63 -14.22 -11.54 -7.54
N ILE A 64 -13.60 -11.77 -6.39
CA ILE A 64 -14.10 -12.80 -5.44
C ILE A 64 -15.34 -12.33 -4.68
N LEU A 65 -15.34 -11.12 -4.11
CA LEU A 65 -16.49 -10.62 -3.36
C LEU A 65 -17.78 -10.55 -4.20
N PRO A 66 -17.76 -10.10 -5.48
CA PRO A 66 -18.96 -10.11 -6.32
C PRO A 66 -19.50 -11.52 -6.59
N ILE A 67 -18.61 -12.49 -6.84
CA ILE A 67 -19.00 -13.90 -7.03
C ILE A 67 -19.65 -14.47 -5.77
N ILE A 68 -19.07 -14.19 -4.60
CA ILE A 68 -19.63 -14.61 -3.31
C ILE A 68 -20.95 -13.87 -3.03
N SER A 69 -21.08 -12.60 -3.44
CA SER A 69 -22.29 -11.80 -3.22
C SER A 69 -23.51 -12.27 -4.02
N LEU A 70 -23.28 -13.07 -5.07
CA LEU A 70 -24.36 -13.72 -5.83
C LEU A 70 -25.04 -14.83 -5.00
N LEU A 71 -24.36 -15.36 -3.98
CA LEU A 71 -24.98 -16.28 -3.02
C LEU A 71 -25.86 -15.48 -2.05
N PRO A 72 -27.15 -15.81 -1.91
CA PRO A 72 -28.12 -15.04 -1.11
C PRO A 72 -27.81 -15.01 0.40
N PHE A 73 -26.85 -15.82 0.86
CA PHE A 73 -26.44 -15.87 2.27
C PHE A 73 -25.47 -14.75 2.68
N LEU A 74 -24.81 -14.06 1.74
CA LEU A 74 -23.78 -13.07 2.05
C LEU A 74 -24.01 -11.78 1.23
N SER A 75 -24.86 -10.88 1.77
CA SER A 75 -25.28 -9.65 1.09
C SER A 75 -24.10 -8.76 0.67
N ARG A 76 -24.19 -8.19 -0.53
CA ARG A 76 -23.18 -7.40 -1.25
C ARG A 76 -22.52 -6.22 -0.49
N ASN A 77 -23.14 -5.72 0.57
CA ASN A 77 -22.64 -4.61 1.39
C ASN A 77 -22.16 -5.12 2.76
N LEU A 78 -21.16 -6.00 2.78
CA LEU A 78 -20.55 -6.40 4.06
C LEU A 78 -19.91 -5.20 4.73
N ASP A 79 -19.13 -4.37 4.03
CA ASP A 79 -18.44 -3.23 4.64
C ASP A 79 -19.38 -2.18 5.28
N GLU A 80 -20.61 -2.07 4.78
CA GLU A 80 -21.64 -1.16 5.33
C GLU A 80 -22.49 -1.80 6.44
N LYS A 81 -22.29 -3.08 6.72
CA LYS A 81 -22.95 -3.72 7.86
C LYS A 81 -22.26 -3.29 9.16
N PHE A 82 -22.90 -2.34 9.82
CA PHE A 82 -22.51 -1.87 11.15
C PHE A 82 -23.68 -2.00 12.14
N ALA A 83 -23.35 -2.36 13.38
CA ALA A 83 -24.29 -2.36 14.49
C ALA A 83 -24.00 -1.15 15.38
N ILE A 84 -25.02 -0.41 15.80
CA ILE A 84 -24.87 0.74 16.70
C ILE A 84 -25.22 0.30 18.11
N PHE A 85 -24.32 0.50 19.07
CA PHE A 85 -24.60 0.21 20.48
C PHE A 85 -25.14 1.43 21.24
N LYS A 86 -24.74 2.64 20.82
CA LYS A 86 -25.24 3.89 21.38
C LYS A 86 -25.57 4.87 20.25
N PRO A 87 -26.84 5.28 20.07
CA PRO A 87 -27.22 6.23 19.05
C PRO A 87 -26.64 7.62 19.36
N GLY A 88 -26.25 8.34 18.31
CA GLY A 88 -25.89 9.76 18.38
C GLY A 88 -27.13 10.66 18.37
N PRO A 89 -26.95 11.99 18.46
CA PRO A 89 -28.05 12.96 18.56
C PRO A 89 -28.99 12.95 17.35
N ASN A 90 -28.50 12.63 16.14
CA ASN A 90 -29.30 12.62 14.92
C ASN A 90 -29.72 11.20 14.48
N TYR A 91 -29.94 10.29 15.43
CA TYR A 91 -30.41 8.95 15.12
C TYR A 91 -31.83 8.97 14.53
N ASN A 92 -31.95 8.59 13.25
CA ASN A 92 -33.25 8.46 12.63
C ASN A 92 -33.82 7.04 12.84
N SER A 93 -34.86 6.91 13.66
CA SER A 93 -35.52 5.64 13.96
C SER A 93 -36.31 5.02 12.80
N THR A 94 -36.49 5.74 11.68
CA THR A 94 -37.14 5.20 10.47
C THR A 94 -36.21 4.43 9.54
N ILE A 95 -34.89 4.45 9.78
CA ILE A 95 -33.89 3.68 9.02
C ILE A 95 -33.44 2.50 9.89
N SER A 96 -33.44 1.26 9.38
CA SER A 96 -33.14 0.06 10.18
C SER A 96 -31.75 0.06 10.85
N THR A 97 -30.86 0.94 10.41
CA THR A 97 -29.49 1.14 10.93
C THR A 97 -29.24 2.56 11.45
N GLY A 98 -30.24 3.46 11.52
CA GLY A 98 -30.10 4.81 12.09
C GLY A 98 -29.31 5.83 11.28
N TYR A 99 -28.36 5.37 10.45
CA TYR A 99 -27.52 6.16 9.55
C TYR A 99 -27.37 5.45 8.20
N ASN A 100 -27.10 6.22 7.14
CA ASN A 100 -26.87 5.68 5.81
C ASN A 100 -25.42 5.22 5.58
N THR A 101 -24.45 5.82 6.28
CA THR A 101 -23.03 5.47 6.16
C THR A 101 -22.34 5.35 7.52
N LYS A 102 -21.30 4.52 7.59
CA LYS A 102 -20.45 4.37 8.78
C LYS A 102 -19.81 5.70 9.20
N ASP A 103 -19.39 6.52 8.23
CA ASP A 103 -18.72 7.79 8.48
C ASP A 103 -19.66 8.83 9.10
N GLN A 104 -20.94 8.79 8.73
CA GLN A 104 -21.96 9.63 9.35
C GLN A 104 -22.22 9.24 10.81
N ALA A 105 -22.25 7.94 11.11
CA ALA A 105 -22.43 7.45 12.47
C ALA A 105 -21.22 7.78 13.38
N LEU A 106 -20.01 7.76 12.83
CA LEU A 106 -18.78 8.20 13.50
C LEU A 106 -18.78 9.72 13.77
N ALA A 107 -19.18 10.53 12.79
CA ALA A 107 -19.26 11.99 12.92
C ALA A 107 -20.27 12.42 14.00
N ASP A 108 -21.35 11.66 14.16
CA ASP A 108 -22.36 11.87 15.19
C ASP A 108 -21.93 11.41 16.60
N GLY A 109 -20.73 10.83 16.74
CA GLY A 109 -20.21 10.31 18.00
C GLY A 109 -20.94 9.04 18.47
N ALA A 110 -21.64 8.35 17.57
CA ALA A 110 -22.25 7.07 17.86
C ALA A 110 -21.16 6.00 18.03
N VAL A 111 -21.36 5.08 18.97
CA VAL A 111 -20.46 3.94 19.15
C VAL A 111 -20.90 2.83 18.20
N VAL A 112 -20.11 2.63 17.15
CA VAL A 112 -20.43 1.76 16.01
C VAL A 112 -19.53 0.53 16.00
N PHE A 113 -20.12 -0.66 15.87
CA PHE A 113 -19.45 -1.92 15.64
C PHE A 113 -19.54 -2.31 14.16
N ALA A 114 -18.53 -1.93 13.38
CA ALA A 114 -18.43 -2.21 11.95
C ALA A 114 -17.85 -3.62 11.68
N TYR A 115 -18.63 -4.66 12.00
CA TYR A 115 -18.23 -6.07 11.77
C TYR A 115 -17.98 -6.39 10.29
N GLY A 116 -18.63 -5.63 9.41
CA GLY A 116 -18.42 -5.63 7.98
C GLY A 116 -16.97 -5.50 7.52
N ASN A 117 -16.35 -4.39 7.92
CA ASN A 117 -14.96 -4.08 7.58
C ASN A 117 -14.00 -5.11 8.18
N PHE A 118 -14.26 -5.59 9.39
CA PHE A 118 -13.44 -6.62 10.01
C PHE A 118 -13.44 -7.92 9.19
N PHE A 119 -14.61 -8.37 8.75
CA PHE A 119 -14.70 -9.58 7.93
C PHE A 119 -14.05 -9.42 6.55
N ASP A 120 -14.16 -8.25 5.92
CA ASP A 120 -13.41 -7.92 4.70
C ASP A 120 -11.89 -8.09 4.89
N LYS A 121 -11.33 -7.57 5.99
CA LYS A 121 -9.90 -7.74 6.29
C LYS A 121 -9.50 -9.18 6.57
N VAL A 122 -10.32 -9.92 7.32
CA VAL A 122 -10.07 -11.34 7.60
C VAL A 122 -10.10 -12.16 6.30
N MET A 123 -11.09 -11.95 5.45
CA MET A 123 -11.21 -12.65 4.17
C MET A 123 -10.01 -12.37 3.25
N ARG A 124 -9.58 -11.10 3.17
CA ARG A 124 -8.38 -10.71 2.39
C ARG A 124 -7.12 -11.42 2.89
N PHE A 125 -6.93 -11.53 4.19
CA PHE A 125 -5.79 -12.23 4.79
C PHE A 125 -5.74 -13.71 4.35
N PHE A 126 -6.89 -14.41 4.43
CA PHE A 126 -6.96 -15.80 4.00
C PHE A 126 -6.71 -15.96 2.49
N ILE A 127 -7.24 -15.07 1.66
CA ILE A 127 -7.04 -15.18 0.20
C ILE A 127 -5.59 -14.92 -0.17
N ILE A 128 -4.93 -13.92 0.42
CA ILE A 128 -3.49 -13.68 0.18
C ILE A 128 -2.67 -14.93 0.55
N ALA A 129 -2.98 -15.58 1.68
CA ALA A 129 -2.32 -16.82 2.08
C ALA A 129 -2.51 -17.95 1.05
N VAL A 130 -3.74 -18.14 0.54
CA VAL A 130 -4.04 -19.15 -0.50
C VAL A 130 -3.34 -18.81 -1.82
N VAL A 131 -3.28 -17.55 -2.23
CA VAL A 131 -2.60 -17.11 -3.44
C VAL A 131 -1.10 -17.39 -3.34
N LEU A 132 -0.45 -17.00 -2.23
CA LEU A 132 0.98 -17.27 -2.01
C LEU A 132 1.28 -18.77 -1.97
N TRP A 133 0.43 -19.55 -1.33
CA TRP A 133 0.55 -21.01 -1.32
C TRP A 133 0.37 -21.62 -2.72
N THR A 134 -0.58 -21.13 -3.51
CA THR A 134 -0.83 -21.58 -4.88
C THR A 134 0.36 -21.24 -5.77
N VAL A 135 0.90 -20.02 -5.71
CA VAL A 135 2.09 -19.63 -6.47
C VAL A 135 3.29 -20.49 -6.09
N ALA A 136 3.53 -20.71 -4.79
CA ALA A 136 4.62 -21.57 -4.34
C ALA A 136 4.46 -23.02 -4.84
N THR A 137 3.22 -23.54 -4.84
CA THR A 137 2.89 -24.90 -5.29
C THR A 137 2.96 -25.03 -6.82
N VAL A 138 2.52 -24.02 -7.56
CA VAL A 138 2.63 -23.98 -9.03
C VAL A 138 4.10 -23.88 -9.42
N TYR A 139 4.86 -23.02 -8.76
CA TYR A 139 6.30 -22.90 -8.99
C TYR A 139 7.03 -24.20 -8.71
N SER A 140 6.78 -24.85 -7.57
CA SER A 140 7.40 -26.14 -7.24
C SER A 140 6.98 -27.28 -8.17
N ARG A 141 5.82 -27.16 -8.83
CA ARG A 141 5.33 -28.15 -9.81
C ARG A 141 5.90 -27.92 -11.21
N VAL A 142 6.22 -26.68 -11.57
CA VAL A 142 6.72 -26.30 -12.91
C VAL A 142 8.24 -26.31 -12.96
N SER A 143 8.89 -25.79 -11.92
CA SER A 143 10.33 -25.92 -11.70
C SER A 143 10.58 -27.12 -10.80
N ASP A 144 10.77 -28.31 -11.37
CA ASP A 144 11.33 -29.48 -10.67
C ASP A 144 12.74 -29.24 -10.09
N ASP A 145 13.27 -28.01 -10.21
CA ASP A 145 14.41 -27.51 -9.46
C ASP A 145 13.99 -27.19 -8.02
N ASN A 146 14.32 -28.11 -7.11
CA ASN A 146 14.30 -27.84 -5.67
C ASN A 146 15.29 -26.71 -5.35
N ILE A 147 14.80 -25.46 -5.23
CA ILE A 147 15.60 -24.28 -4.83
C ILE A 147 16.37 -24.54 -3.51
N VAL A 148 15.83 -25.39 -2.63
CA VAL A 148 16.54 -25.88 -1.44
C VAL A 148 17.52 -26.98 -1.85
N LYS A 149 18.62 -26.61 -2.51
CA LYS A 149 19.80 -27.49 -2.51
C LYS A 149 20.22 -27.63 -1.05
N ARG A 150 20.16 -28.86 -0.52
CA ARG A 150 20.65 -29.19 0.83
C ARG A 150 22.09 -28.68 0.90
N GLN A 151 22.31 -27.56 1.59
CA GLN A 151 23.65 -27.01 1.78
C GLN A 151 24.37 -27.94 2.73
N VAL A 152 25.05 -28.93 2.16
CA VAL A 152 25.95 -29.78 2.92
C VAL A 152 27.01 -28.87 3.52
N LYS A 153 27.17 -28.89 4.84
CA LYS A 153 28.31 -28.24 5.49
C LYS A 153 29.56 -28.88 4.90
N CYS A 154 30.22 -28.18 3.98
CA CYS A 154 31.51 -28.60 3.47
C CYS A 154 32.49 -28.63 4.65
N LYS A 155 32.89 -29.85 5.04
CA LYS A 155 33.83 -30.11 6.14
C LYS A 155 35.19 -29.42 5.93
N PHE A 156 35.48 -28.97 4.70
CA PHE A 156 36.77 -28.38 4.30
C PHE A 156 36.65 -27.07 3.51
N CYS A 157 35.55 -26.30 3.62
CA CYS A 157 35.52 -24.96 3.02
C CYS A 157 36.50 -24.03 3.74
N ARG A 158 37.73 -23.97 3.23
CA ARG A 158 38.75 -22.99 3.58
C ARG A 158 38.37 -21.68 2.88
N LYS A 159 37.62 -20.82 3.57
CA LYS A 159 37.44 -19.42 3.15
C LYS A 159 38.80 -18.70 3.27
N TYR A 160 39.17 -17.98 2.22
CA TYR A 160 40.02 -16.79 2.34
C TYR A 160 39.08 -15.59 2.43
#